data_AF-A0A4Y2CB27-F1
#
_entry.id   AF-A0A4Y2CB27-F1
#
_cell.length_a   1.000
_cell.length_b   1.000
_cell.length_c   1.000
_cell.angle_alpha   90.00
_cell.angle_beta   90.00
_cell.angle_gamma   90.00
#
_symmetry.space_group_name_H-M   'P 1'
#
loop_
_entity.id
_entity.type
_entity.pdbx_description
1 polymer ?
#
loop_
_entity_poly.entity_id
_entity_poly.type
_entity_poly.pdbx_seq_one_letter_code
_entity_poly.pdbx_strand_id
1 'polypeptide(L)'
;MSSESGGFIAMHLGNQNRIGAETFDARRNRLKLERVRQGNLRASNWLCLKVEALHYDPNLDYPNFPQRVIGSMSSKCTFCGALKFEVEPSGLCC
;
A
#
# COMPACT_ATOMS: atom_id res chain seq x y z
N MET A 1 31.18 38.22 12.79
CA MET A 1 29.75 38.44 13.09
C MET A 1 29.09 38.64 11.73
N SER A 2 28.34 37.73 11.11
CA SER A 2 27.71 36.44 11.43
C SER A 2 27.51 35.74 10.06
N SER A 3 27.98 34.52 9.82
CA SER A 3 27.21 33.25 9.79
C SER A 3 25.76 33.33 9.30
N GLU A 4 25.40 32.31 8.50
CA GLU A 4 24.05 31.83 8.07
C GLU A 4 23.69 32.17 6.61
N SER A 5 23.79 31.24 5.66
CA SER A 5 23.06 29.98 5.43
C SER A 5 21.93 30.15 4.41
N GLY A 6 21.67 29.11 3.63
CA GLY A 6 20.40 28.95 2.92
C GLY A 6 20.44 29.21 1.42
N GLY A 7 20.94 28.23 0.67
CA GLY A 7 20.50 28.06 -0.72
C GLY A 7 19.00 27.77 -0.73
N PHE A 8 18.23 28.59 -1.43
CA PHE A 8 16.82 28.32 -1.71
C PHE A 8 16.62 28.33 -3.23
N ILE A 9 16.81 27.17 -3.83
CA ILE A 9 16.36 26.90 -5.19
C ILE A 9 14.83 26.84 -5.11
N ALA A 10 14.17 27.94 -5.46
CA ALA A 10 12.72 27.98 -5.59
C ALA A 10 12.29 27.22 -6.86
N MET A 11 12.34 25.89 -6.85
CA MET A 11 11.57 25.08 -7.81
C MET A 11 10.16 24.89 -7.26
N HIS A 12 9.31 25.89 -7.45
CA HIS A 12 7.85 25.68 -7.40
C HIS A 12 7.38 25.03 -8.71
N LEU A 13 7.82 23.80 -8.96
CA LEU A 13 7.08 22.89 -9.83
C LEU A 13 5.92 22.35 -9.01
N GLY A 14 4.94 23.23 -8.78
CA GLY A 14 3.61 22.81 -8.37
C GLY A 14 3.11 21.87 -9.44
N ASN A 15 3.10 20.57 -9.13
CA ASN A 15 2.41 19.57 -9.93
C ASN A 15 0.92 19.91 -9.86
N GLN A 16 0.48 20.79 -10.75
CA GLN A 16 -0.92 21.03 -11.02
C GLN A 16 -1.45 19.77 -11.70
N ASN A 17 -1.65 18.72 -10.90
CA ASN A 17 -2.65 17.72 -11.20
C ASN A 17 -3.96 18.48 -11.30
N ARG A 18 -4.30 18.90 -12.52
CA ARG A 18 -5.66 19.25 -12.89
C ARG A 18 -6.46 17.98 -12.62
N ILE A 19 -7.04 17.89 -11.43
CA ILE A 19 -8.11 16.95 -11.14
C ILE A 19 -9.28 17.46 -11.99
N GLY A 20 -9.26 17.14 -13.29
CA GLY A 20 -10.43 17.21 -14.12
C GLY A 20 -11.47 16.32 -13.45
N ALA A 21 -12.67 16.84 -13.24
CA ALA A 21 -13.77 16.05 -12.71
C ALA A 21 -13.91 14.79 -13.58
N GLU A 22 -13.66 13.63 -12.98
CA GLU A 22 -13.83 12.36 -13.64
C GLU A 22 -15.25 12.29 -14.22
N THR A 23 -15.37 11.99 -15.51
CA THR A 23 -16.69 11.86 -16.12
C THR A 23 -17.44 10.68 -15.51
N PHE A 24 -18.77 10.75 -15.48
CA PHE A 24 -19.59 9.67 -14.93
C PHE A 24 -19.29 8.30 -15.58
N ASP A 25 -19.06 8.29 -16.89
CA ASP A 25 -18.71 7.07 -17.61
C ASP A 25 -17.30 6.58 -17.31
N ALA A 26 -16.32 7.48 -17.15
CA ALA A 26 -14.97 7.11 -16.70
C ALA A 26 -15.03 6.45 -15.31
N ARG A 27 -15.78 7.07 -14.38
CA ARG A 27 -15.99 6.53 -13.03
C ARG A 27 -16.67 5.16 -13.05
N ARG A 28 -17.74 5.02 -13.83
CA ARG A 28 -18.47 3.75 -13.98
C ARG A 28 -17.55 2.65 -14.53
N ASN A 29 -16.75 2.96 -15.55
CA ASN A 29 -15.84 2.00 -16.16
C ASN A 29 -14.72 1.60 -15.21
N ARG A 30 -14.15 2.55 -14.46
CA ARG A 30 -13.16 2.27 -13.41
C ARG A 30 -13.72 1.32 -12.35
N LEU A 31 -14.89 1.62 -11.80
CA LEU A 31 -15.53 0.79 -10.77
C LEU A 31 -15.90 -0.62 -11.27
N LYS A 32 -16.32 -0.75 -12.54
CA LYS A 32 -16.56 -2.06 -13.16
C LYS A 32 -15.27 -2.86 -13.29
N LEU A 33 -14.20 -2.24 -13.78
CA LEU A 33 -12.90 -2.89 -13.92
C LEU A 33 -12.36 -3.34 -12.56
N GLU A 34 -12.48 -2.48 -11.55
CA GLU A 34 -12.06 -2.78 -10.17
C GLU A 34 -12.83 -3.96 -9.58
N ARG A 35 -14.15 -4.03 -9.78
CA ARG A 35 -14.97 -5.17 -9.34
C ARG A 35 -14.54 -6.48 -10.01
N VAL A 36 -14.25 -6.45 -11.31
CA VAL A 36 -13.77 -7.64 -12.05
C VAL A 36 -12.40 -8.07 -11.53
N ARG A 37 -11.48 -7.13 -11.32
CA ARG A 37 -10.16 -7.40 -10.74
C ARG A 37 -10.29 -8.03 -9.36
N GLN A 38 -11.09 -7.45 -8.46
CA GLN A 38 -11.31 -8.00 -7.12
C GLN A 38 -11.97 -9.39 -7.16
N GLY A 39 -12.92 -9.62 -8.07
CA GLY A 39 -13.53 -10.93 -8.27
C GLY A 39 -12.51 -11.98 -8.72
N ASN A 40 -11.64 -11.62 -9.67
CA ASN A 40 -10.57 -12.49 -10.14
C ASN A 40 -9.57 -12.79 -9.02
N LEU A 41 -9.13 -11.78 -8.26
CA LEU A 41 -8.22 -11.96 -7.13
C LEU A 41 -8.81 -12.91 -6.10
N ARG A 42 -10.08 -12.73 -5.71
CA ARG A 42 -10.80 -13.62 -4.79
C ARG A 42 -10.90 -15.07 -5.29
N ALA A 43 -11.04 -15.28 -6.60
CA ALA A 43 -11.11 -16.59 -7.23
C ALA A 43 -9.72 -17.19 -7.56
N SER A 44 -8.65 -16.39 -7.45
CA SER A 44 -7.30 -16.81 -7.79
C SER A 44 -6.75 -17.75 -6.72
N ASN A 45 -6.11 -18.83 -7.15
CA ASN A 45 -5.31 -19.68 -6.25
C ASN A 45 -4.20 -18.83 -5.60
N TRP A 46 -4.00 -18.97 -4.30
CA TRP A 46 -2.95 -18.27 -3.53
C TRP A 46 -1.55 -18.38 -4.16
N LEU A 47 -1.26 -19.50 -4.86
CA LEU A 47 -0.01 -19.66 -5.60
C LEU A 47 0.19 -18.63 -6.73
N CYS A 48 -0.90 -18.09 -7.30
CA CYS A 48 -0.90 -17.14 -8.42
C CYS A 48 -0.64 -15.69 -7.97
N LEU A 49 -0.67 -15.40 -6.66
CA LEU A 49 -0.31 -14.09 -6.10
C LEU A 49 1.19 -13.97 -5.79
N LYS A 50 1.97 -15.03 -5.98
CA LYS A 50 3.43 -14.98 -5.87
C LYS A 50 3.94 -13.97 -6.92
N VAL A 51 4.48 -12.83 -6.47
CA VAL A 51 4.95 -11.64 -7.20
C VAL A 51 3.99 -10.45 -7.34
N GLU A 52 2.73 -10.54 -6.91
CA GLU A 52 1.83 -9.37 -6.96
C GLU A 52 2.36 -8.21 -6.09
N ALA A 53 3.07 -8.53 -5.01
CA ALA A 53 3.74 -7.55 -4.15
C ALA A 53 4.85 -6.74 -4.88
N LEU A 54 5.37 -7.22 -6.01
CA LEU A 54 6.36 -6.49 -6.82
C LEU A 54 5.69 -5.52 -7.81
N HIS A 55 4.37 -5.62 -8.00
CA HIS A 55 3.58 -4.76 -8.88
C HIS A 55 2.71 -3.81 -8.04
N TYR A 56 3.35 -2.77 -7.47
CA TYR A 56 2.62 -1.72 -6.77
C TYR A 56 1.83 -0.84 -7.75
N ASP A 57 0.49 -0.82 -7.64
CA ASP A 57 -0.42 0.06 -8.37
C ASP A 57 -0.99 1.11 -7.41
N PRO A 58 -0.56 2.39 -7.47
CA PRO A 58 -1.04 3.43 -6.56
C PRO A 58 -2.53 3.76 -6.69
N ASN A 59 -3.20 3.25 -7.74
CA ASN A 59 -4.64 3.44 -7.92
C ASN A 59 -5.48 2.36 -7.23
N LEU A 60 -4.83 1.33 -6.65
CA LEU A 60 -5.51 0.25 -5.95
C LEU A 60 -5.71 0.62 -4.47
N ASP A 61 -6.92 0.39 -3.97
CA ASP A 61 -7.26 0.57 -2.56
C ASP A 61 -6.78 -0.63 -1.72
N TYR A 62 -5.46 -0.67 -1.47
CA TYR A 62 -4.81 -1.70 -0.66
C TYR A 62 -5.36 -1.84 0.78
N PRO A 63 -5.72 -0.75 1.49
CA PRO A 63 -6.32 -0.87 2.82
C PRO A 63 -7.60 -1.72 2.87
N ASN A 64 -8.46 -1.60 1.85
CA ASN A 64 -9.76 -2.30 1.78
C ASN A 64 -9.70 -3.61 0.99
N PHE A 65 -8.51 -4.17 0.78
CA PHE A 65 -8.35 -5.36 -0.04
C PHE A 65 -8.97 -6.59 0.64
N PRO A 66 -9.90 -7.30 -0.02
CA PRO A 66 -10.71 -8.33 0.64
C PRO A 66 -9.95 -9.60 1.06
N GLN A 67 -8.71 -9.79 0.59
CA GLN A 67 -7.84 -10.89 1.01
C GLN A 67 -6.82 -10.48 2.08
N ARG A 68 -6.95 -9.28 2.65
CA ARG A 68 -6.05 -8.76 3.68
C ARG A 68 -6.38 -9.40 5.04
N VAL A 69 -6.00 -10.67 5.20
CA VAL A 69 -5.95 -11.31 6.52
C VAL A 69 -4.55 -11.09 7.08
N ILE A 70 -4.29 -9.88 7.58
CA ILE A 70 -3.13 -9.66 8.46
C ILE A 70 -3.56 -10.15 9.84
N GLY A 71 -2.88 -11.15 10.38
CA GLY A 71 -3.19 -11.70 11.69
C GLY A 71 -3.04 -10.66 12.82
N SER A 72 -3.51 -10.97 14.02
CA SER A 72 -3.22 -10.13 15.19
C SER A 72 -1.78 -10.34 15.66
N MET A 73 -1.10 -9.26 16.03
CA MET A 73 0.20 -9.33 16.72
C MET A 73 -0.06 -9.53 18.22
N SER A 74 -0.21 -10.78 18.66
CA SER A 74 -0.55 -11.14 20.05
C SER A 74 0.64 -11.64 20.86
N SER A 75 1.69 -12.14 20.20
CA SER A 75 2.84 -12.72 20.90
C SER A 75 3.85 -11.64 21.25
N LYS A 76 4.56 -11.82 22.35
CA LYS A 76 5.64 -10.91 22.74
C LYS A 76 6.98 -11.46 22.26
N CYS A 77 7.77 -10.60 21.66
CA CYS A 77 9.12 -10.87 21.22
C CYS A 77 10.05 -10.91 22.43
N THR A 78 10.84 -11.97 22.58
CA THR A 78 11.69 -12.18 23.75
C THR A 78 12.91 -11.26 23.80
N PHE A 79 13.32 -10.72 22.65
CA PHE A 79 14.51 -9.89 22.51
C PHE A 79 14.23 -8.40 22.79
N CYS A 80 13.21 -7.83 22.16
CA CYS A 80 12.89 -6.40 22.29
C CYS A 80 11.57 -6.13 23.03
N GLY A 81 10.78 -7.15 23.34
CA GLY A 81 9.49 -7.00 24.02
C GLY A 81 8.35 -6.46 23.16
N ALA A 82 8.57 -6.24 21.86
CA ALA A 82 7.51 -5.82 20.93
C ALA A 82 6.47 -6.92 20.72
N LEU A 83 5.27 -6.53 20.28
CA LEU A 83 4.28 -7.50 19.79
C LEU A 83 4.73 -8.04 18.44
N LYS A 84 4.43 -9.31 18.18
CA LYS A 84 4.76 -10.02 16.95
C LYS A 84 3.66 -10.98 16.53
N PHE A 85 3.73 -11.48 15.31
CA PHE A 85 2.83 -12.53 14.84
C PHE A 85 3.20 -13.88 15.44
N GLU A 86 2.19 -14.72 15.70
CA GLU A 86 2.38 -16.08 16.25
C GLU A 86 3.28 -16.96 15.34
N VAL A 87 3.21 -16.75 14.04
CA VAL A 87 3.95 -17.52 13.02
C VAL A 87 5.31 -16.92 12.66
N GLU A 88 5.79 -15.89 13.36
CA GLU A 88 7.15 -15.38 13.15
C GLU A 88 8.21 -16.39 13.62
N PRO A 89 9.27 -16.60 12.84
CA PRO A 89 10.34 -17.55 13.16
C PRO A 89 11.00 -17.23 14.50
N SER A 90 11.20 -18.27 15.32
CA SER A 90 11.96 -18.16 16.56
C SER A 90 13.44 -17.92 16.31
N GLY A 91 14.12 -17.23 17.24
CA GLY A 91 15.58 -17.06 17.21
C GLY A 91 16.08 -15.79 16.53
N LEU A 92 15.17 -14.97 15.99
CA LEU A 92 15.47 -13.62 15.54
C LEU A 92 14.64 -12.61 16.33
N CYS A 93 15.19 -11.40 16.46
CA CYS A 93 14.39 -10.27 16.88
C CYS A 93 13.41 -9.94 15.76
N CYS A 94 12.15 -9.74 16.15
CA CYS A 94 11.21 -8.95 15.38
C CYS A 94 11.78 -7.52 15.20
#